data_AF-A0A9P0AFS5-F1
#
_entry.id   AF-A0A9P0AFS5-F1
#
_cell.length_a   1.000
_cell.length_b   1.000
_cell.length_c   1.000
_cell.angle_alpha   90.00
_cell.angle_beta   90.00
_cell.angle_gamma   90.00
#
_symmetry.space_group_name_H-M   'P 1'
#
loop_
_entity.id
_entity.type
_entity.pdbx_description
1 polymer ?
#
loop_
_entity_poly.entity_id
_entity_poly.type
_entity_poly.pdbx_seq_one_letter_code
_entity_poly.pdbx_strand_id
1 'polypeptide(L)'
;MKIKDINSEELEDFIDCRTRKFFDRFKLSMDFMQNDPSTWEQNKIFQANLKIIDNLKSVNDTAERGIKLIEEYSEKKLTRDENERQHIIQVVAEHRKQHPDVKKSTLLKPYL
;
A
#
# COMPACT_ATOMS: atom_id res chain seq x y z
N MET A 1 -1.73 16.32 -6.62
CA MET A 1 -2.82 15.34 -6.51
C MET A 1 -3.90 15.99 -5.65
N LYS A 2 -5.07 16.34 -6.20
CA LYS A 2 -6.16 16.88 -5.38
C LYS A 2 -6.73 15.71 -4.60
N ILE A 3 -6.62 15.73 -3.28
CA ILE A 3 -7.33 14.80 -2.41
C ILE A 3 -8.80 15.21 -2.52
N LYS A 4 -9.61 14.36 -3.17
CA LYS A 4 -11.06 14.56 -3.19
C LYS A 4 -11.61 14.15 -1.83
N ASP A 5 -12.63 14.87 -1.37
CA ASP A 5 -13.32 14.51 -0.14
C ASP A 5 -14.05 13.18 -0.35
N ILE A 6 -13.69 12.16 0.44
CA ILE A 6 -14.26 10.81 0.38
C ILE A 6 -15.79 10.83 0.52
N ASN A 7 -16.34 11.82 1.22
CA ASN A 7 -17.77 11.99 1.42
C ASN A 7 -18.55 12.43 0.16
N SER A 8 -17.84 12.75 -0.93
CA SER A 8 -18.46 13.14 -2.21
C SER A 8 -18.40 12.05 -3.27
N GLU A 9 -17.81 10.90 -2.96
CA GLU A 9 -17.62 9.79 -3.90
C GLU A 9 -18.72 8.73 -3.71
N GLU A 10 -19.21 8.18 -4.81
CA GLU A 10 -20.18 7.10 -4.80
C GLU A 10 -19.45 5.75 -4.81
N LEU A 11 -20.16 4.66 -4.48
CA LEU A 11 -19.58 3.32 -4.45
C LEU A 11 -18.90 2.95 -5.78
N GLU A 12 -19.45 3.41 -6.91
CA GLU A 12 -18.91 3.18 -8.25
C GLU A 12 -17.49 3.76 -8.42
N ASP A 13 -17.16 4.85 -7.73
CA ASP A 13 -15.82 5.47 -7.77
C ASP A 13 -14.75 4.56 -7.13
N PHE A 14 -15.17 3.64 -6.25
CA PHE A 14 -14.28 2.70 -5.55
C PHE A 14 -14.23 1.31 -6.18
N ILE A 15 -15.07 1.02 -7.17
CA ILE A 15 -15.13 -0.30 -7.82
C ILE A 15 -14.42 -0.23 -9.17
N ASP A 16 -13.26 -0.87 -9.27
CA ASP A 16 -12.53 -1.00 -10.53
C ASP A 16 -11.96 -2.41 -10.76
N CYS A 17 -11.13 -2.55 -11.79
CA CYS A 17 -10.50 -3.84 -12.11
C CYS A 17 -9.58 -4.37 -10.99
N ARG A 18 -9.07 -3.50 -10.11
CA ARG A 18 -8.27 -3.86 -8.94
C ARG A 18 -9.17 -4.43 -7.85
N THR A 19 -10.39 -3.90 -7.69
CA THR A 19 -11.40 -4.47 -6.81
C THR A 19 -11.67 -5.92 -7.19
N ARG A 20 -11.96 -6.23 -8.46
CA ARG A 20 -12.13 -7.63 -8.91
C ARG A 20 -10.91 -8.52 -8.59
N LYS A 21 -9.70 -8.05 -8.87
CA LYS A 21 -8.46 -8.79 -8.54
C LYS A 21 -8.32 -9.11 -7.06
N PHE A 22 -8.78 -8.22 -6.19
CA PHE A 22 -8.80 -8.45 -4.74
C PHE A 22 -9.73 -9.62 -4.38
N PHE A 23 -10.97 -9.59 -4.88
CA PHE A 23 -11.93 -10.68 -4.66
C PHE A 23 -11.41 -12.02 -5.18
N ASP A 24 -10.84 -12.03 -6.41
CA ASP A 24 -10.27 -13.24 -7.00
C ASP A 24 -9.10 -13.80 -6.18
N ARG A 25 -8.20 -12.93 -5.71
CA ARG A 25 -7.01 -13.32 -4.92
C ARG A 25 -7.40 -14.00 -3.61
N PHE A 26 -8.43 -13.48 -2.94
CA PHE A 26 -8.91 -14.02 -1.67
C PHE A 26 -10.05 -15.04 -1.82
N LYS A 27 -10.42 -15.37 -3.07
CA LYS A 27 -11.52 -16.29 -3.41
C LYS A 27 -12.85 -15.89 -2.75
N LEU A 28 -13.12 -14.60 -2.73
CA LEU A 28 -14.33 -14.01 -2.14
C LEU A 28 -15.43 -13.95 -3.20
N SER A 29 -16.67 -14.27 -2.83
CA SER A 29 -17.81 -14.12 -3.73
C SER A 29 -18.27 -12.66 -3.81
N MET A 30 -18.60 -12.18 -5.01
CA MET A 30 -19.16 -10.86 -5.26
C MET A 30 -20.69 -10.88 -5.40
N ASP A 31 -21.35 -12.03 -5.18
CA ASP A 31 -22.79 -12.19 -5.45
C ASP A 31 -23.67 -11.23 -4.63
N PHE A 32 -23.19 -10.82 -3.45
CA PHE A 32 -23.90 -9.86 -2.62
C PHE A 32 -24.04 -8.48 -3.27
N MET A 33 -23.15 -8.10 -4.20
CA MET A 33 -23.16 -6.80 -4.91
C MET A 33 -24.37 -6.61 -5.81
N GLN A 34 -25.12 -7.68 -6.11
CA GLN A 34 -26.38 -7.59 -6.86
C GLN A 34 -27.55 -7.09 -5.98
N ASN A 35 -27.39 -7.12 -4.66
CA ASN A 35 -28.40 -6.65 -3.71
C ASN A 35 -28.12 -5.20 -3.32
N ASP A 36 -29.17 -4.51 -2.87
CA ASP A 36 -29.06 -3.15 -2.38
C ASP A 36 -28.02 -3.05 -1.24
N PRO A 37 -27.09 -2.06 -1.27
CA PRO A 37 -26.07 -1.88 -0.24
C PRO A 37 -26.61 -1.82 1.19
N SER A 38 -27.84 -1.32 1.38
CA SER A 38 -28.49 -1.26 2.70
C SER A 38 -28.78 -2.64 3.29
N THR A 39 -28.77 -3.69 2.47
CA THR A 39 -29.04 -5.09 2.87
C THR A 39 -27.77 -5.93 3.07
N TRP A 40 -26.59 -5.34 2.80
CA TRP A 40 -25.33 -6.10 2.83
C TRP A 40 -24.97 -6.58 4.22
N GLU A 41 -25.25 -5.80 5.26
CA GLU A 41 -24.95 -6.19 6.65
C GLU A 41 -25.66 -7.49 7.07
N GLN A 42 -26.84 -7.77 6.52
CA GLN A 42 -27.60 -8.98 6.80
C GLN A 42 -27.29 -10.12 5.80
N ASN A 43 -26.55 -9.83 4.73
CA ASN A 43 -26.18 -10.81 3.72
C ASN A 43 -25.09 -11.77 4.25
N LYS A 44 -25.38 -13.08 4.21
CA LYS A 44 -24.45 -14.11 4.71
C LYS A 44 -23.12 -14.16 3.96
N ILE A 45 -23.13 -13.92 2.66
CA ILE A 45 -21.92 -13.91 1.82
C ILE A 45 -21.06 -12.70 2.20
N PHE A 46 -21.69 -11.53 2.36
CA PHE A 46 -21.00 -10.33 2.80
C PHE A 46 -20.35 -10.52 4.18
N GLN A 47 -21.09 -11.03 5.17
CA GLN A 47 -20.55 -11.30 6.51
C GLN A 47 -19.41 -12.32 6.49
N ALA A 48 -19.50 -13.37 5.65
CA ALA A 48 -18.43 -14.36 5.52
C ALA A 48 -17.17 -13.74 4.92
N ASN A 49 -17.30 -12.95 3.85
CA ASN A 49 -16.19 -12.22 3.25
C ASN A 49 -15.58 -11.22 4.23
N LEU A 50 -16.42 -10.47 4.95
CA LEU A 50 -15.99 -9.48 5.95
C LEU A 50 -15.13 -10.14 7.03
N LYS A 51 -15.53 -11.30 7.55
CA LYS A 51 -14.71 -12.06 8.50
C LYS A 51 -13.34 -12.43 7.94
N ILE A 52 -13.25 -12.81 6.67
CA ILE A 52 -11.96 -13.12 6.04
C ILE A 52 -11.10 -11.85 5.95
N ILE A 53 -11.71 -10.72 5.57
CA ILE A 53 -11.04 -9.43 5.43
C ILE A 53 -10.60 -8.88 6.79
N ASP A 54 -11.42 -8.99 7.84
CA ASP A 54 -11.05 -8.57 9.21
C ASP A 54 -9.84 -9.35 9.75
N ASN A 55 -9.69 -10.61 9.31
CA ASN A 55 -8.51 -11.41 9.62
C ASN A 55 -7.30 -11.08 8.74
N LEU A 56 -7.47 -10.33 7.63
CA LEU A 56 -6.36 -9.71 6.94
C LEU A 56 -5.85 -8.61 7.84
N LYS A 57 -4.80 -8.92 8.60
CA LYS A 57 -4.05 -7.92 9.33
C LYS A 57 -3.56 -6.90 8.30
N SER A 58 -4.28 -5.78 8.19
CA SER A 58 -3.83 -4.54 7.53
C SER A 58 -2.71 -3.98 8.40
N VAL A 59 -1.61 -4.74 8.48
CA VAL A 59 -0.47 -4.32 9.24
C VAL A 59 0.18 -3.26 8.40
N ASN A 60 0.28 -2.09 8.98
CA ASN A 60 1.23 -1.09 8.56
C ASN A 60 2.70 -1.58 8.73
N ASP A 61 2.94 -2.88 8.86
CA ASP A 61 4.24 -3.51 9.09
C ASP A 61 5.26 -3.09 8.04
N THR A 62 4.83 -2.87 6.79
CA THR A 62 5.75 -2.34 5.77
C THR A 62 6.19 -0.91 6.07
N ALA A 63 5.30 -0.03 6.50
CA ALA A 63 5.69 1.34 6.86
C ALA A 63 6.37 1.40 8.23
N GLU A 64 5.92 0.64 9.22
CA GLU A 64 6.56 0.50 10.53
C GLU A 64 7.98 -0.04 10.38
N ARG A 65 8.18 -1.07 9.55
CA ARG A 65 9.50 -1.59 9.20
C ARG A 65 10.34 -0.55 8.46
N GLY A 66 9.73 0.24 7.58
CA GLY A 66 10.40 1.34 6.89
C GLY A 66 10.91 2.40 7.86
N ILE A 67 10.06 2.84 8.80
CA ILE A 67 10.41 3.82 9.84
C ILE A 67 11.53 3.26 10.73
N LYS A 68 11.37 2.02 11.21
CA LYS A 68 12.37 1.38 12.07
C LYS A 68 13.73 1.22 11.37
N LEU A 69 13.72 0.93 10.08
CA LEU A 69 14.96 0.83 9.29
C LEU A 69 15.66 2.19 9.13
N ILE A 70 14.90 3.28 8.94
CA ILE A 70 15.45 4.64 8.92
C ILE A 70 16.03 5.00 10.29
N GLU A 71 15.31 4.72 11.37
CA GLU A 71 15.79 4.98 12.73
C GLU A 71 17.07 4.18 13.06
N GLU A 72 17.08 2.88 12.78
CA GLU A 72 18.21 2.01 13.12
C GLU A 72 19.45 2.23 12.23
N TYR A 73 19.26 2.56 10.96
CA TYR A 73 20.38 2.69 10.03
C TYR A 73 20.84 4.14 9.88
N SER A 74 19.91 5.06 9.63
CA SER A 74 20.27 6.46 9.40
C SER A 74 20.67 7.15 10.70
N GLU A 75 19.86 7.05 11.77
CA GLU A 75 20.11 7.79 13.02
C GLU A 75 21.19 7.16 13.90
N LYS A 76 21.20 5.82 14.00
CA LYS A 76 22.13 5.13 14.91
C LYS A 76 23.49 4.81 14.28
N LYS A 77 23.58 4.68 12.95
CA LYS A 77 24.81 4.21 12.26
C LYS A 77 25.43 5.17 11.26
N LEU A 78 24.65 6.05 10.63
CA LEU A 78 25.15 6.98 9.59
C LEU A 78 25.41 8.37 10.17
N THR A 79 24.37 9.04 10.66
CA THR A 79 24.47 10.41 11.12
C THR A 79 23.41 10.74 12.17
N ARG A 80 23.77 11.57 13.14
CA ARG A 80 22.83 12.15 14.12
C ARG A 80 22.32 13.53 13.69
N ASP A 81 22.84 14.07 12.59
CA ASP A 81 22.39 15.33 12.03
C ASP A 81 21.14 15.13 11.18
N GLU A 82 20.10 15.90 11.49
CA GLU A 82 18.81 15.79 10.82
C GLU A 82 18.88 16.20 9.34
N ASN A 83 19.67 17.22 9.01
CA ASN A 83 19.75 17.72 7.63
C ASN A 83 20.47 16.71 6.74
N GLU A 84 21.55 16.12 7.24
CA GLU A 84 22.27 15.05 6.55
C GLU A 84 21.38 13.81 6.37
N ARG A 85 20.58 13.46 7.39
CA ARG A 85 19.59 12.37 7.30
C ARG A 85 18.58 12.62 6.18
N GLN A 86 17.98 13.81 6.13
CA GLN A 86 17.02 14.17 5.09
C GLN A 86 17.67 14.16 3.71
N HIS A 87 18.91 14.64 3.60
CA HIS A 87 19.66 14.61 2.35
C HIS A 87 19.88 13.17 1.85
N ILE A 88 20.32 12.26 2.73
CA ILE A 88 20.52 10.84 2.38
C ILE A 88 19.21 10.19 1.91
N ILE A 89 18.09 10.45 2.59
CA ILE A 89 16.78 9.91 2.20
C ILE A 89 16.42 10.37 0.78
N GLN A 90 16.64 11.65 0.45
CA GLN A 90 16.38 12.18 -0.89
C GLN A 90 17.28 11.53 -1.95
N VAL A 91 18.58 11.39 -1.67
CA VAL A 91 19.54 10.76 -2.59
C VAL A 91 19.17 9.30 -2.85
N VAL A 92 18.83 8.53 -1.80
CA VAL A 92 18.41 7.13 -1.94
C VAL A 92 17.10 7.02 -2.72
N ALA A 93 16.15 7.93 -2.48
CA ALA A 93 14.88 7.95 -3.21
C ALA A 93 15.11 8.19 -4.72
N GLU A 94 15.97 9.15 -5.07
CA GLU A 94 16.30 9.44 -6.47
C GLU A 94 17.06 8.28 -7.12
N HIS A 95 18.02 7.69 -6.41
CA HIS A 95 18.75 6.51 -6.87
C HIS A 95 17.83 5.34 -7.23
N ARG A 96 16.80 5.08 -6.41
CA ARG A 96 15.81 4.02 -6.65
C ARG A 96 14.92 4.28 -7.87
N LYS A 97 14.72 5.54 -8.27
CA LYS A 97 14.01 5.84 -9.53
C LYS A 97 14.84 5.44 -10.75
N GLN A 98 16.15 5.67 -10.69
CA GLN A 98 17.09 5.29 -11.75
C GLN A 98 17.36 3.77 -11.75
N HIS A 99 17.30 3.14 -10.57
CA HIS A 99 17.56 1.72 -10.34
C HIS A 99 16.34 1.03 -9.71
N PRO A 100 15.27 0.78 -10.50
CA PRO A 100 14.00 0.30 -9.97
C PRO A 100 14.00 -1.19 -9.57
N ASP A 101 15.00 -1.96 -10.02
CA ASP A 101 15.11 -3.37 -9.69
C ASP A 101 16.52 -3.75 -9.17
N VAL A 102 16.59 -4.91 -8.52
CA VAL A 102 17.82 -5.44 -7.90
C VAL A 102 18.67 -6.25 -8.89
N LYS A 103 18.37 -6.20 -10.19
CA LYS A 103 19.13 -6.97 -11.18
C LYS A 103 20.52 -6.37 -11.33
N LYS A 104 21.51 -7.25 -11.48
CA LYS A 104 22.90 -6.85 -11.73
C LYS A 104 23.03 -5.93 -12.94
N SER A 105 22.26 -6.17 -14.00
CA SER A 105 22.21 -5.31 -15.20
C SER A 105 21.74 -3.89 -14.92
N THR A 106 20.86 -3.72 -13.95
CA THR A 106 20.30 -2.42 -13.58
C THR A 106 21.29 -1.68 -12.70
N LEU A 107 21.86 -2.34 -11.69
CA LEU A 107 22.85 -1.76 -10.77
C LEU A 107 24.19 -1.38 -11.42
N LEU A 108 24.50 -1.95 -12.59
CA LEU A 108 25.70 -1.63 -13.36
C LEU A 108 25.52 -0.43 -14.29
N LYS A 109 24.35 0.22 -14.31
CA LYS A 109 24.17 1.45 -15.08
C LYS A 109 25.05 2.56 -14.48
N PRO A 110 25.83 3.27 -15.30
CA PRO A 110 26.64 4.38 -14.82
C PRO A 110 25.75 5.51 -14.30
N TYR A 111 26.19 6.14 -13.20
CA TYR A 111 25.62 7.39 -12.71
C TYR A 111 25.87 8.47 -13.77
N LEU A 112 24.80 9.02 -14.36
CA LEU A 112 24.85 10.13 -15.31
C LEU A 112 25.09 11.47 -14.59
#